data_AF-A0A435AHV8-F1
#
_entry.id   AF-A0A435AHV8-F1
#
_cell.length_a   1.000
_cell.length_b   1.000
_cell.length_c   1.000
_cell.angle_alpha   90.00
_cell.angle_beta   90.00
_cell.angle_gamma   90.00
#
_symmetry.space_group_name_H-M   'P 1'
#
loop_
_entity.id
_entity.type
_entity.pdbx_description
1 polymer ?
#
loop_
_entity_poly.entity_id
_entity_poly.type
_entity_poly.pdbx_seq_one_letter_code
_entity_poly.pdbx_strand_id
1 'polypeptide(L)' 'MSGTVWSKFFWADWESDPNLRLCSLAAQGLWMRLLCVAAAHEPIGYVAVAGKGLDEAALARLTGCPEAELAGLLGELERN' A
#
# COMPACT_ATOMS: atom_id res chain seq x y z
N MET A 1 7.90 4.17 20.48
CA MET A 1 9.36 4.08 20.32
C MET A 1 9.73 4.58 18.94
N SER A 2 10.31 5.77 18.84
CA SER A 2 10.79 6.35 17.58
C SER A 2 12.24 5.92 17.33
N GLY A 3 12.46 4.61 17.23
CA GLY A 3 13.67 4.08 16.62
C GLY A 3 13.40 3.96 15.13
N THR A 4 14.21 4.60 14.29
CA THR A 4 14.13 4.41 12.84
C THR A 4 14.21 2.91 12.54
N VAL A 5 13.12 2.30 12.08
CA VAL A 5 13.08 0.89 11.71
C VAL A 5 13.67 0.79 10.31
N TRP A 6 14.85 0.20 10.20
CA TRP A 6 15.46 -0.06 8.90
C TRP A 6 14.89 -1.35 8.31
N SER A 7 14.47 -1.30 7.06
CA SER A 7 14.06 -2.46 6.27
C SER A 7 14.77 -2.45 4.93
N LYS A 8 14.96 -3.64 4.35
CA LYS A 8 15.42 -3.78 2.97
C LYS A 8 14.26 -3.49 2.02
N PHE A 9 14.49 -2.66 1.02
CA PHE A 9 13.54 -2.39 -0.05
C PHE A 9 14.26 -2.48 -1.41
N PHE A 10 13.67 -3.23 -2.34
CA PHE A 10 14.22 -3.41 -3.69
C PHE A 10 13.64 -2.34 -4.62
N TRP A 11 14.29 -1.17 -4.65
CA TRP A 11 13.82 -0.02 -5.42
C TRP A 11 13.68 -0.30 -6.93
N ALA A 12 14.59 -1.10 -7.49
CA ALA A 12 14.54 -1.50 -8.89
C ALA A 12 13.31 -2.35 -9.18
N ASP A 13 12.96 -3.29 -8.30
CA ASP A 13 11.80 -4.16 -8.50
C ASP A 13 10.50 -3.33 -8.50
N TRP A 14 10.38 -2.35 -7.60
CA TRP A 14 9.21 -1.45 -7.58
C TRP A 14 9.13 -0.56 -8.83
N GLU A 15 10.24 0.07 -9.23
CA GLU A 15 10.27 1.01 -10.37
C GLU A 15 10.11 0.32 -11.74
N SER A 16 10.57 -0.94 -11.83
CA SER A 16 10.57 -1.70 -13.08
C SER A 16 9.41 -2.69 -13.22
N ASP A 17 8.53 -2.80 -12.21
CA ASP A 17 7.36 -3.67 -12.28
C ASP A 17 6.43 -3.25 -13.44
N PRO A 18 6.30 -4.07 -14.50
CA PRO A 18 5.53 -3.69 -15.68
C PRO A 18 4.02 -3.57 -15.39
N ASN A 19 3.48 -4.37 -14.47
CA ASN A 19 2.05 -4.37 -14.14
C ASN A 19 1.71 -3.14 -13.29
N LEU A 20 2.58 -2.80 -12.35
CA LEU A 20 2.43 -1.56 -11.58
C LEU A 20 2.53 -0.33 -12.48
N ARG A 21 3.41 -0.35 -13.50
CA ARG A 21 3.51 0.75 -14.49
C ARG A 21 2.31 0.88 -15.43
N LEU A 22 1.48 -0.15 -15.56
CA LEU A 22 0.20 -0.07 -16.29
C LEU A 22 -0.92 0.58 -15.45
N CYS A 23 -0.73 0.68 -14.14
CA CYS A 23 -1.65 1.39 -13.24
C CYS A 23 -1.46 2.91 -13.35
N SER A 24 -2.49 3.68 -13.00
CA SER A 24 -2.38 5.13 -12.83
C SER A 24 -1.35 5.51 -11.75
N LEU A 25 -0.80 6.72 -11.83
CA LEU A 25 0.12 7.23 -10.79
C LEU A 25 -0.52 7.24 -9.39
N ALA A 26 -1.84 7.44 -9.30
CA ALA A 26 -2.57 7.38 -8.05
C ALA A 26 -2.59 5.95 -7.48
N ALA A 27 -2.85 4.94 -8.30
CA ALA A 27 -2.81 3.53 -7.90
C ALA A 27 -1.39 3.09 -7.51
N GLN A 28 -0.36 3.54 -8.24
CA GLN A 28 1.04 3.31 -7.87
C GLN A 28 1.39 3.92 -6.50
N GLY A 29 0.91 5.15 -6.25
CA GLY A 29 1.05 5.82 -4.95
C GLY A 29 0.30 5.11 -3.83
N LEU A 30 -0.92 4.60 -4.10
CA LEU A 30 -1.69 3.79 -3.18
C LEU A 30 -0.91 2.52 -2.81
N TRP A 31 -0.37 1.80 -3.80
CA TRP A 31 0.44 0.61 -3.57
C TRP A 31 1.64 0.88 -2.66
N MET A 32 2.37 1.98 -2.88
CA MET A 32 3.49 2.37 -2.01
C MET A 32 3.04 2.61 -0.55
N ARG A 33 1.87 3.23 -0.35
CA ARG A 33 1.28 3.41 0.99
C ARG A 33 0.97 2.07 1.64
N LEU A 34 0.40 1.12 0.90
CA LEU A 34 0.09 -0.23 1.39
C LEU A 34 1.37 -0.98 1.80
N LEU A 35 2.44 -0.89 1.00
CA LEU A 35 3.74 -1.47 1.32
C LEU A 35 4.32 -0.87 2.62
N CYS A 36 4.15 0.44 2.84
CA CYS A 36 4.57 1.08 4.08
C CYS A 36 3.81 0.55 5.31
N VAL A 37 2.49 0.33 5.18
CA VAL A 37 1.67 -0.28 6.25
C VAL A 37 2.14 -1.71 6.52
N ALA A 38 2.32 -2.51 5.47
CA ALA A 38 2.79 -3.89 5.58
C ALA A 38 4.18 -4.00 6.20
N ALA A 39 5.08 -3.07 5.88
CA ALA A 39 6.43 -3.02 6.44
C ALA A 39 6.44 -2.63 7.94
N ALA A 40 5.44 -1.87 8.40
CA ALA A 40 5.34 -1.43 9.79
C ALA A 40 4.53 -2.37 10.69
N HIS A 41 3.86 -3.38 10.13
CA HIS A 41 3.05 -4.33 10.89
C HIS A 41 3.90 -5.39 11.60
N GLU A 42 3.36 -5.96 12.68
CA GLU A 42 3.93 -7.10 13.41
C GLU A 42 2.89 -8.24 13.45
N PRO A 43 3.07 -9.35 12.70
CA PRO A 43 4.23 -9.66 11.83
C PRO A 43 4.29 -8.81 10.55
N ILE A 44 5.49 -8.64 9.99
CA ILE A 44 5.71 -7.90 8.74
C ILE A 44 4.99 -8.57 7.57
N GLY A 45 4.46 -7.76 6.65
CA GLY A 45 3.86 -8.21 5.38
C GLY A 45 2.34 -8.15 5.32
N TYR A 46 1.68 -7.65 6.38
CA TYR A 46 0.23 -7.58 6.45
C TYR A 46 -0.27 -6.13 6.40
N VAL A 47 -1.21 -5.86 5.51
CA VAL A 47 -1.98 -4.61 5.52
C VAL A 47 -3.07 -4.73 6.59
N ALA A 48 -2.67 -4.51 7.84
CA ALA A 48 -3.51 -4.64 9.02
C ALA A 48 -3.09 -3.61 10.07
N VAL A 49 -3.99 -3.32 11.01
CA VAL A 49 -3.68 -2.51 12.20
C VAL A 49 -4.18 -3.25 13.43
N ALA A 50 -3.31 -3.36 14.45
CA ALA A 50 -3.61 -4.09 15.68
C ALA A 50 -4.13 -5.52 15.45
N GLY A 51 -3.56 -6.22 14.46
CA GLY A 51 -3.95 -7.59 14.10
C GLY A 51 -5.30 -7.73 13.41
N LYS A 52 -5.92 -6.63 12.99
CA LYS A 52 -7.19 -6.63 12.27
C LYS A 52 -6.99 -6.15 10.83
N GLY A 53 -7.59 -6.86 9.89
CA GLY A 53 -7.74 -6.38 8.52
C GLY A 53 -8.51 -5.07 8.48
N LEU A 54 -8.24 -4.27 7.45
CA LEU A 54 -8.85 -2.96 7.26
C LEU A 54 -10.04 -3.09 6.31
N ASP A 55 -11.16 -2.47 6.68
CA ASP A 55 -12.22 -2.18 5.71
C ASP A 55 -11.79 -1.03 4.78
N GLU A 56 -12.52 -0.84 3.68
CA GLU A 56 -12.20 0.20 2.69
C GLU A 56 -12.14 1.60 3.30
N ALA A 57 -13.05 1.93 4.22
CA ALA A 57 -13.07 3.25 4.86
C ALA A 57 -11.82 3.47 5.74
N ALA A 58 -11.39 2.46 6.48
CA ALA A 58 -10.17 2.50 7.27
C ALA A 58 -8.93 2.54 6.38
N LEU A 59 -8.94 1.82 5.25
CA LEU A 59 -7.85 1.81 4.28
C LEU A 59 -7.68 3.18 3.61
N ALA A 60 -8.77 3.82 3.20
CA ALA A 60 -8.80 5.17 2.66
C ALA A 60 -8.18 6.17 3.63
N ARG A 61 -8.64 6.16 4.90
CA ARG A 61 -8.10 7.02 5.95
C ARG A 61 -6.62 6.76 6.23
N LEU A 62 -6.20 5.49 6.27
CA LEU A 62 -4.82 5.12 6.57
C LEU A 62 -3.85 5.51 5.44
N THR A 63 -4.29 5.38 4.19
CA THR A 63 -3.49 5.69 3.00
C THR A 63 -3.56 7.17 2.62
N GLY A 64 -4.53 7.92 3.14
CA GLY A 64 -4.82 9.30 2.75
C GLY A 64 -5.52 9.40 1.38
N CYS A 65 -6.01 8.28 0.86
CA CYS A 65 -6.79 8.23 -0.38
C CYS A 65 -8.25 8.67 -0.11
N PRO A 66 -8.87 9.48 -0.97
CA PRO A 66 -10.31 9.75 -0.87
C PRO A 66 -11.12 8.46 -0.95
N GLU A 67 -12.09 8.27 -0.05
CA GLU A 67 -12.94 7.05 -0.01
C GLU A 67 -13.63 6.78 -1.36
N ALA A 68 -14.02 7.84 -2.09
CA ALA A 68 -14.65 7.74 -3.40
C ALA A 68 -13.72 7.19 -4.51
N GLU A 69 -12.41 7.30 -4.34
CA GLU A 69 -11.42 6.85 -5.33
C GLU A 69 -10.86 5.46 -5.01
N LEU A 70 -10.86 5.07 -3.73
CA LEU A 70 -10.19 3.87 -3.25
C LEU A 70 -10.58 2.61 -4.02
N ALA A 71 -11.88 2.35 -4.19
CA ALA A 71 -12.36 1.16 -4.89
C ALA A 71 -11.88 1.10 -6.35
N GLY A 72 -11.81 2.25 -7.02
CA GLY A 72 -11.28 2.35 -8.38
C GLY A 72 -9.80 2.01 -8.45
N LEU A 73 -9.01 2.57 -7.53
CA LEU A 73 -7.56 2.35 -7.44
C LEU A 73 -7.21 0.92 -7.03
N LEU A 74 -7.94 0.32 -6.07
CA LEU A 74 -7.80 -1.09 -5.73
C LEU A 74 -8.12 -1.98 -6.93
N GLY A 75 -9.19 -1.68 -7.65
CA GLY A 75 -9.53 -2.39 -8.87
C GLY A 75 -8.45 -2.27 -9.96
N GLU A 76 -7.73 -1.16 -10.07
CA GLU A 76 -6.57 -1.06 -10.98
C GLU A 76 -5.45 -2.02 -10.58
N LEU A 77 -5.10 -2.05 -9.29
CA LEU A 77 -4.06 -2.92 -8.75
C LEU A 77 -4.41 -4.41 -8.85
N GLU A 78 -5.70 -4.76 -8.77
CA GLU A 78 -6.15 -6.15 -8.94
C GLU A 78 -6.19 -6.60 -10.40
N ARG A 79 -6.39 -5.66 -11.34
CA ARG A 79 -6.52 -5.97 -12.77
C ARG A 79 -5.18 -6.15 -13.48
N ASN A 80 -4.15 -5.46 -13.03
CA ASN A 80 -2.83 -5.46 -13.65
C ASN A 80 -1.85 -6.32 -12.85
#